data_AF-A0A9P4MHU0-F1
#
_entry.id   AF-A0A9P4MHU0-F1
#
_cell.length_a   1.000
_cell.length_b   1.000
_cell.length_c   1.000
_cell.angle_alpha   90.00
_cell.angle_beta   90.00
_cell.angle_gamma   90.00
#
_symmetry.space_group_name_H-M   'P 1'
#
loop_
_entity.id
_entity.type
_entity.pdbx_description
1 polymer ?
#
loop_
_entity_poly.entity_id
_entity_poly.type
_entity_poly.pdbx_seq_one_letter_code
_entity_poly.pdbx_strand_id
1 'polypeptide(L)'
;MQFKTALLSLTTLLLATGTMAAAVPEAGQGVSARATLIAPDPTSACNCPKNCSHHAGSSCKFYRNGNVITGVCNDVGGHLICQD
;
A
#
# COMPACT_ATOMS: atom_id res chain seq x y z
N MET A 1 -4.96 53.89 48.53
CA MET A 1 -4.13 54.48 47.45
C MET A 1 -2.93 53.56 47.26
N GLN A 2 -2.95 52.54 46.40
CA GLN A 2 -2.74 52.59 44.93
C GLN A 2 -1.47 53.38 44.55
N PHE A 3 -0.32 52.72 44.60
CA PHE A 3 0.85 52.97 43.74
C PHE A 3 1.45 51.58 43.43
N LYS A 4 0.99 50.94 42.34
CA LYS A 4 1.70 50.88 41.06
C LYS A 4 3.17 50.44 41.21
N THR A 5 3.39 49.13 41.15
CA THR A 5 4.64 48.60 40.59
C THR A 5 4.25 47.70 39.43
N ALA A 6 4.33 48.31 38.26
CA ALA A 6 4.08 47.71 36.98
C ALA A 6 5.22 46.73 36.64
N LEU A 7 4.79 45.56 36.17
CA LEU A 7 5.26 44.92 34.95
C LEU A 7 6.65 44.27 34.90
N LEU A 8 6.56 42.97 34.61
CA LEU A 8 7.20 42.29 33.48
C LEU A 8 8.72 42.24 33.48
N SER A 9 9.28 41.04 33.68
CA SER A 9 10.02 40.37 32.59
C SER A 9 10.71 39.10 33.09
N LEU A 10 10.91 38.19 32.14
CA LEU A 10 11.85 37.07 32.16
C LEU A 10 11.41 35.78 32.86
N THR A 11 10.37 35.16 32.31
CA THR A 11 10.42 33.70 32.14
C THR A 11 10.57 33.40 30.66
N THR A 12 11.84 33.45 30.27
CA THR A 12 12.49 32.78 29.15
C THR A 12 11.58 31.88 28.32
N LEU A 13 11.31 32.37 27.11
CA LEU A 13 10.90 31.62 25.92
C LEU A 13 11.59 30.24 25.86
N LEU A 14 10.85 29.19 26.20
CA LEU A 14 11.30 27.80 26.03
C LEU A 14 11.01 27.37 24.59
N LEU A 15 11.75 27.91 23.63
CA LEU A 15 11.81 27.38 22.27
C LEU A 15 12.72 26.14 22.28
N ALA A 16 12.20 25.03 22.82
CA ALA A 16 12.77 23.72 22.53
C ALA A 16 12.33 23.36 21.10
N THR A 17 13.18 23.74 20.15
CA THR A 17 13.14 23.25 18.77
C THR A 17 13.15 21.72 18.81
N GLY A 18 11.99 21.11 18.63
CA GLY A 18 11.92 19.71 18.24
C GLY A 18 12.60 19.61 16.89
N THR A 19 13.81 19.05 16.85
CA THR A 19 14.46 18.68 15.60
C THR A 19 13.63 17.57 14.98
N MET A 20 13.09 17.85 13.81
CA MET A 20 12.40 16.88 12.97
C MET A 20 13.49 15.93 12.44
N ALA A 21 13.78 14.86 13.18
CA ALA A 21 14.77 13.86 12.80
C ALA A 21 14.25 12.46 13.12
N ALA A 22 13.17 12.10 12.44
CA ALA A 22 13.10 10.79 11.83
C ALA A 22 12.74 11.04 10.37
N ALA A 23 13.77 11.28 9.55
CA ALA A 23 13.72 10.81 8.19
C ALA A 23 13.58 9.28 8.30
N VAL A 24 12.35 8.81 8.53
CA VAL A 24 11.96 7.59 7.86
C VAL A 24 12.28 7.89 6.40
N PRO A 25 13.07 7.08 5.70
CA PRO A 25 12.76 6.96 4.31
C PRO A 25 11.28 6.58 4.30
N GLU A 26 10.42 7.57 4.04
CA GLU A 26 9.32 7.33 3.13
C GLU A 26 9.99 6.78 1.88
N ALA A 27 10.28 5.48 1.93
CA ALA A 27 10.01 4.62 0.82
C ALA A 27 8.49 4.72 0.58
N GLY A 28 8.06 5.90 0.12
CA GLY A 28 7.14 6.03 -0.99
C GLY A 28 7.79 5.36 -2.20
N GLN A 29 8.07 4.06 -2.06
CA GLN A 29 7.88 3.11 -3.12
C GLN A 29 6.36 3.07 -3.34
N GLY A 30 5.86 4.15 -3.95
CA GLY A 30 4.73 4.11 -4.85
C GLY A 30 5.05 3.32 -6.12
N VAL A 31 5.95 2.34 -6.04
CA VAL A 31 5.86 1.13 -6.84
C VAL A 31 4.95 0.22 -6.02
N SER A 32 3.66 0.31 -6.33
CA SER A 32 2.65 -0.67 -5.93
C SER A 32 3.31 -2.02 -5.65
N ALA A 33 3.12 -2.56 -4.44
CA ALA A 33 3.45 -3.94 -4.07
C ALA A 33 2.74 -5.00 -4.95
N ARG A 34 2.16 -4.58 -6.08
CA ARG A 34 1.91 -5.37 -7.28
C ARG A 34 3.08 -5.21 -8.26
N ALA A 35 4.27 -5.64 -7.88
CA ALA A 35 5.05 -6.36 -8.88
C ALA A 35 4.15 -7.53 -9.28
N THR A 36 3.36 -7.36 -10.35
CA THR A 36 2.48 -8.39 -10.89
C THR A 36 3.40 -9.50 -11.36
N LEU A 37 3.81 -10.36 -10.42
CA LEU A 37 4.39 -11.65 -10.70
C LEU A 37 3.30 -12.37 -11.46
N ILE A 38 3.44 -12.37 -12.79
CA ILE A 38 2.53 -13.06 -13.69
C ILE A 38 2.46 -14.49 -13.21
N ALA A 39 1.25 -14.97 -13.00
CA ALA A 39 1.05 -16.28 -12.39
C ALA A 39 1.59 -17.39 -13.30
N PRO A 40 2.13 -18.47 -12.74
CA PRO A 40 2.59 -19.60 -13.55
C PRO A 40 1.44 -20.38 -14.21
N ASP A 41 0.23 -20.28 -13.68
CA ASP A 41 -0.93 -21.06 -14.12
C ASP A 41 -2.24 -20.27 -13.92
N PRO A 42 -3.34 -20.62 -14.61
CA PRO A 42 -4.59 -19.87 -14.55
C PRO A 42 -5.28 -19.92 -13.18
N THR A 43 -4.98 -20.93 -12.35
CA THR A 43 -5.57 -21.06 -11.02
C THR A 43 -4.87 -20.13 -10.04
N SER A 44 -3.54 -20.16 -9.96
CA SER A 44 -2.78 -19.29 -9.04
C SER A 44 -2.91 -17.80 -9.39
N ALA A 45 -3.31 -17.48 -10.63
CA ALA A 45 -3.64 -16.11 -11.07
C ALA A 45 -4.85 -15.49 -10.35
N CYS A 46 -5.72 -16.33 -9.77
CA CYS A 46 -6.98 -15.92 -9.16
C CYS A 46 -7.13 -16.34 -7.70
N ASN A 47 -6.21 -17.13 -7.17
CA ASN A 47 -6.32 -17.69 -5.83
C ASN A 47 -5.15 -17.29 -4.92
N CYS A 48 -5.33 -17.55 -3.63
CA CYS A 48 -4.26 -17.48 -2.64
C CYS A 48 -3.05 -18.37 -3.01
N PRO A 49 -1.83 -18.02 -2.56
CA PRO A 49 -1.52 -17.00 -1.56
C PRO A 49 -1.31 -15.58 -2.12
N LYS A 50 -1.13 -15.42 -3.44
CA LYS A 50 -0.77 -14.12 -4.03
C LYS A 50 -1.99 -13.27 -4.38
N ASN A 51 -3.10 -13.90 -4.76
CA ASN A 51 -4.28 -13.22 -5.28
C ASN A 51 -5.51 -13.45 -4.39
N CYS A 52 -5.32 -13.49 -3.07
CA CYS A 52 -6.41 -13.73 -2.11
C CYS A 52 -7.56 -12.72 -2.16
N SER A 53 -7.34 -11.54 -2.71
CA SER A 53 -8.38 -10.50 -2.89
C SER A 53 -9.08 -10.59 -4.25
N HIS A 54 -8.66 -11.50 -5.13
CA HIS A 54 -9.34 -11.74 -6.39
C HIS A 54 -10.67 -12.46 -6.13
N HIS A 55 -11.65 -12.12 -6.94
CA HIS A 55 -13.01 -12.65 -6.95
C HIS A 55 -13.45 -12.83 -8.41
N ALA A 56 -14.63 -13.41 -8.63
CA ALA A 56 -15.19 -13.52 -9.98
C ALA A 56 -15.28 -12.12 -10.64
N GLY A 57 -14.75 -11.99 -11.85
CA GLY A 57 -14.61 -10.72 -12.57
C GLY A 57 -13.29 -9.97 -12.33
N SER A 58 -12.45 -10.40 -11.40
CA SER A 58 -11.11 -9.81 -11.20
C SER A 58 -10.21 -10.06 -12.43
N SER A 59 -9.47 -9.04 -12.84
CA SER A 59 -8.46 -9.19 -13.90
C SER A 59 -7.33 -10.12 -13.45
N CYS A 60 -6.89 -11.00 -14.33
CA CYS A 60 -5.82 -11.95 -14.05
C CYS A 60 -4.83 -12.05 -15.22
N LYS A 61 -3.60 -12.47 -14.91
CA LYS A 61 -2.54 -12.70 -15.89
C LYS A 61 -1.75 -13.96 -15.53
N PHE A 62 -1.50 -14.82 -16.50
CA PHE A 62 -0.70 -16.04 -16.31
C PHE A 62 0.15 -16.40 -17.54
N TYR A 63 1.16 -17.24 -17.35
CA TYR A 63 2.00 -17.75 -18.44
C TYR A 63 1.38 -18.99 -19.10
N ARG A 64 1.38 -19.01 -20.44
CA ARG A 64 1.03 -20.19 -21.24
C ARG A 64 1.95 -20.25 -22.46
N ASN A 65 2.70 -21.36 -22.61
CA ASN A 65 3.60 -21.57 -23.76
C ASN A 65 4.57 -20.40 -24.03
N GLY A 66 5.16 -19.82 -22.96
CA GLY A 66 6.06 -18.67 -23.06
C GLY A 66 5.39 -17.31 -23.30
N ASN A 67 4.06 -17.27 -23.43
CA ASN A 67 3.28 -16.05 -23.60
C ASN A 67 2.58 -15.66 -22.31
N VAL A 68 2.28 -14.37 -22.16
CA VAL A 68 1.43 -13.85 -21.10
C VAL A 68 0.01 -13.78 -21.61
N ILE A 69 -0.89 -14.52 -20.96
CA ILE A 69 -2.32 -14.45 -21.20
C ILE A 69 -2.92 -13.49 -20.19
N THR A 70 -3.77 -12.58 -20.67
CA THR A 70 -4.58 -11.68 -19.83
C THR A 70 -6.02 -12.13 -19.94
N GLY A 71 -6.70 -12.21 -18.80
CA GLY A 71 -8.09 -12.67 -18.74
C GLY A 71 -8.80 -12.18 -17.50
N VAL A 72 -9.90 -12.86 -17.18
CA VAL A 72 -10.72 -12.62 -15.99
C VAL A 72 -10.91 -13.89 -15.18
N CYS A 73 -10.94 -13.74 -13.85
CA CYS A 73 -11.23 -14.81 -12.93
C CYS A 73 -12.71 -15.17 -13.01
N ASN A 74 -13.02 -16.43 -13.25
CA ASN A 74 -14.39 -16.95 -13.27
C ASN A 74 -14.52 -18.08 -12.25
N ASP A 75 -15.67 -18.17 -11.58
CA ASP A 75 -15.95 -19.29 -10.69
C ASP A 75 -16.31 -20.54 -11.52
N VAL A 76 -15.50 -21.59 -11.38
CA VAL A 76 -15.73 -22.90 -11.99
C VAL A 76 -15.78 -23.92 -10.87
N GLY A 77 -17.00 -24.24 -10.41
CA GLY A 77 -17.22 -25.26 -9.39
C GLY A 77 -16.64 -24.91 -8.02
N GLY A 78 -16.63 -23.63 -7.62
CA GLY A 78 -16.12 -23.16 -6.34
C GLY A 78 -14.65 -22.78 -6.33
N HIS A 79 -13.99 -22.79 -7.50
CA HIS A 79 -12.61 -22.32 -7.67
C HIS A 79 -12.55 -21.21 -8.72
N LEU A 80 -11.75 -20.17 -8.45
CA LEU A 80 -11.55 -19.10 -9.41
C LEU A 80 -10.49 -19.52 -10.45
N ILE A 81 -10.85 -19.53 -11.72
CA ILE A 81 -9.95 -19.86 -12.83
C ILE A 81 -9.84 -18.66 -13.76
N CYS A 82 -8.61 -18.28 -14.10
CA CYS A 82 -8.34 -17.24 -15.09
C CYS A 82 -8.65 -17.75 -16.50
N GLN A 83 -9.59 -17.10 -17.19
CA GLN A 83 -9.98 -17.39 -18.57
C GLN A 83 -9.80 -16.15 -19.44
N ASP A 84 -9.26 -16.32 -20.65
CA ASP A 84 -9.08 -15.27 -21.65
C ASP A 84 -10.41 -14.77 -22.26
#